data_AF-A0A2E6X322-F1
#
_entry.id   AF-A0A2E6X322-F1
#
_cell.length_a   1.000
_cell.length_b   1.000
_cell.length_c   1.000
_cell.angle_alpha   90.00
_cell.angle_beta   90.00
_cell.angle_gamma   90.00
#
_symmetry.space_group_name_H-M   'P 1'
#
loop_
_entity.id
_entity.type
_entity.pdbx_description
1 polymer ?
#
loop_
_entity_poly.entity_id
_entity_poly.type
_entity_poly.pdbx_seq_one_letter_code
_entity_poly.pdbx_strand_id
1 'polypeptide(L)'
;MHTGISTSLQAAMLVGAAQIALAAPLHAQERQVEFDIPAQELSKSLREFAAATDMDLLYPPQLVKSRQAHAVKGVMTPTAALQEMLRGSGLAFDVNGGDSVTLRAVGASRSQAERGSENWSTSKVATAPLSGIVRNAATGSVLPGANVRIEGTPLRTVTDDRGQYNFPAAPQGTQTVVVEYLGQVPQVAAVSVAPGIRNTGDISVGSSSDEIVVLGYRSAIQVALNQQKNADNNSTVVASDLLGGFPAETVSEALRRVPGVAFGRDADTGEGSRITVRGFSSEAINVQLNGLDLQGTGYERTIDLSGFLADNISQVTVHKSLLPSHESTG
;
A
#
# COMPACT_ATOMS: atom_id res chain seq x y z
N MET A 1 -37.55 -11.47 -88.64
CA MET A 1 -38.94 -11.35 -89.11
C MET A 1 -39.81 -12.15 -88.16
N HIS A 2 -40.83 -11.52 -87.57
CA HIS A 2 -42.07 -12.07 -86.96
C HIS A 2 -41.92 -13.18 -85.90
N THR A 3 -42.57 -13.18 -84.72
CA THR A 3 -43.76 -12.50 -84.19
C THR A 3 -43.87 -12.89 -82.70
N GLY A 4 -44.26 -11.99 -81.79
CA GLY A 4 -45.64 -11.93 -81.26
C GLY A 4 -45.63 -12.39 -79.78
N ILE A 5 -45.66 -11.51 -78.77
CA ILE A 5 -46.77 -10.73 -78.18
C ILE A 5 -47.75 -11.59 -77.34
N SER A 6 -47.91 -11.16 -76.07
CA SER A 6 -49.06 -11.35 -75.14
C SER A 6 -49.29 -12.77 -74.59
N THR A 7 -49.71 -13.01 -73.35
CA THR A 7 -50.59 -12.22 -72.48
C THR A 7 -50.48 -12.70 -71.02
N SER A 8 -50.65 -11.76 -70.11
CA SER A 8 -50.81 -11.85 -68.65
C SER A 8 -52.11 -12.53 -68.20
N LEU A 9 -52.06 -13.27 -67.08
CA LEU A 9 -53.04 -13.47 -65.98
C LEU A 9 -52.55 -14.71 -65.20
N GLN A 10 -52.58 -14.86 -63.88
CA GLN A 10 -53.29 -14.20 -62.81
C GLN A 10 -52.58 -14.56 -61.48
N ALA A 11 -52.64 -13.66 -60.52
CA ALA A 11 -52.03 -13.78 -59.20
C ALA A 11 -52.64 -14.91 -58.35
N ALA A 12 -51.79 -15.64 -57.62
CA ALA A 12 -52.19 -16.37 -56.41
C ALA A 12 -51.12 -16.16 -55.33
N MET A 13 -51.53 -15.38 -54.35
CA MET A 13 -50.84 -14.94 -53.15
C MET A 13 -50.68 -16.13 -52.18
N LEU A 14 -49.45 -16.50 -51.82
CA LEU A 14 -49.21 -17.41 -50.70
C LEU A 14 -48.00 -16.95 -49.88
N VAL A 15 -48.30 -16.64 -48.63
CA VAL A 15 -47.44 -16.10 -47.58
C VAL A 15 -46.32 -17.09 -47.27
N GLY A 16 -45.06 -16.72 -47.57
CA GLY A 16 -43.87 -17.44 -47.11
C GLY A 16 -43.38 -16.87 -45.79
N ALA A 17 -43.95 -17.34 -44.67
CA ALA A 17 -43.45 -17.05 -43.32
C ALA A 17 -42.40 -18.08 -42.90
N ALA A 18 -41.21 -17.57 -42.56
CA ALA A 18 -40.29 -18.00 -41.51
C ALA A 18 -40.10 -19.51 -41.25
N GLN A 19 -38.88 -20.00 -41.50
CA GLN A 19 -38.23 -20.95 -40.60
C GLN A 19 -36.85 -20.44 -40.22
N ILE A 20 -36.79 -19.62 -39.17
CA ILE A 20 -35.58 -19.42 -38.39
C ILE A 20 -35.49 -20.63 -37.47
N ALA A 21 -34.51 -21.49 -37.70
CA ALA A 21 -34.15 -22.55 -36.77
C ALA A 21 -33.66 -21.91 -35.47
N LEU A 22 -34.50 -21.88 -34.44
CA LEU A 22 -34.04 -21.61 -33.08
C LEU A 22 -33.22 -22.82 -32.62
N ALA A 23 -31.90 -22.69 -32.68
CA ALA A 23 -31.00 -23.55 -31.93
C ALA A 23 -31.26 -23.28 -30.44
N ALA A 24 -31.91 -24.23 -29.76
CA ALA A 24 -31.99 -24.22 -28.31
C ALA A 24 -30.55 -24.39 -27.76
N PRO A 25 -30.12 -23.58 -26.78
CA PRO A 25 -28.86 -23.84 -26.11
C PRO A 25 -28.97 -25.20 -25.40
N LEU A 26 -28.01 -26.09 -25.67
CA LEU A 26 -27.78 -27.30 -24.89
C LEU A 26 -27.63 -26.89 -23.42
N HIS A 27 -28.66 -27.10 -22.61
CA HIS A 27 -28.48 -27.11 -21.17
C HIS A 27 -27.63 -28.33 -20.84
N ALA A 28 -26.45 -28.08 -20.28
CA ALA A 28 -25.56 -29.09 -19.73
C ALA A 28 -26.38 -30.06 -18.88
N GLN A 29 -26.31 -31.34 -19.24
CA GLN A 29 -27.08 -32.40 -18.59
C GLN A 29 -26.49 -32.62 -17.19
N GLU A 30 -27.03 -31.93 -16.18
CA GLU A 30 -26.64 -32.10 -14.78
C GLU A 30 -26.80 -33.57 -14.39
N ARG A 31 -25.67 -34.25 -14.17
CA ARG A 31 -25.61 -35.67 -13.84
C ARG A 31 -26.36 -35.89 -12.52
N GLN A 32 -27.41 -36.72 -12.56
CA GLN A 32 -28.13 -37.10 -11.35
C GLN A 32 -27.25 -38.02 -10.50
N VAL A 33 -27.13 -37.70 -9.22
CA VAL A 33 -26.34 -38.48 -8.25
C VAL A 33 -27.29 -38.94 -7.15
N GLU A 34 -27.06 -40.16 -6.65
CA GLU A 34 -27.79 -40.68 -5.49
C GLU A 34 -27.15 -40.13 -4.21
N PHE A 35 -27.95 -39.42 -3.40
CA PHE A 35 -27.52 -38.83 -2.15
C PHE A 35 -28.17 -39.54 -0.96
N ASP A 36 -27.38 -39.86 0.06
CA ASP A 36 -27.84 -40.31 1.38
C ASP A 36 -27.10 -39.56 2.49
N ILE A 37 -27.51 -38.31 2.73
CA ILE A 37 -26.90 -37.44 3.76
C ILE A 37 -27.88 -37.29 4.93
N PRO A 38 -27.53 -37.73 6.16
CA PRO A 38 -28.40 -37.60 7.33
C PRO A 38 -28.50 -36.14 7.83
N ALA A 39 -29.55 -35.84 8.60
CA ALA A 39 -29.70 -34.55 9.27
C ALA A 39 -28.64 -34.43 10.38
N GLN A 40 -27.68 -33.53 10.19
CA GLN A 40 -26.59 -33.28 11.13
C GLN A 40 -26.19 -31.80 11.09
N GLU A 41 -25.13 -31.45 11.82
CA GLU A 41 -24.56 -30.10 11.76
C GLU A 41 -24.26 -29.72 10.31
N LEU A 42 -24.69 -28.53 9.91
CA LEU A 42 -24.57 -28.08 8.52
C LEU A 42 -23.12 -28.14 8.04
N SER A 43 -22.16 -27.82 8.92
CA SER A 43 -20.72 -27.87 8.61
C SER A 43 -20.26 -29.26 8.21
N LYS A 44 -20.87 -30.31 8.77
CA LYS A 44 -20.51 -31.70 8.49
C LYS A 44 -21.20 -32.19 7.22
N SER A 45 -22.49 -31.89 7.04
CA SER A 45 -23.23 -32.23 5.80
C SER A 45 -22.66 -31.55 4.57
N LEU A 46 -22.23 -30.29 4.67
CA LEU A 46 -21.62 -29.55 3.56
C LEU A 46 -20.30 -30.17 3.10
N ARG A 47 -19.50 -30.71 4.04
CA ARG A 47 -18.24 -31.40 3.70
C ARG A 47 -18.50 -32.76 3.04
N GLU A 48 -19.46 -33.51 3.55
CA GLU A 48 -19.86 -34.80 2.96
C GLU A 48 -20.45 -34.60 1.55
N PHE A 49 -21.23 -33.54 1.35
CA PHE A 49 -21.75 -33.14 0.05
C PHE A 49 -20.63 -32.76 -0.94
N ALA A 50 -19.71 -31.87 -0.54
CA ALA A 50 -18.57 -31.48 -1.37
C ALA A 50 -17.70 -32.68 -1.79
N ALA A 51 -17.49 -33.63 -0.86
CA ALA A 51 -16.75 -34.86 -1.14
C ALA A 51 -17.49 -35.80 -2.12
N ALA A 52 -18.82 -35.78 -2.16
CA ALA A 52 -19.61 -36.62 -3.06
C ALA A 52 -19.75 -36.05 -4.47
N THR A 53 -19.65 -34.73 -4.63
CA THR A 53 -19.91 -34.03 -5.91
C THR A 53 -18.69 -33.38 -6.54
N ASP A 54 -17.52 -33.45 -5.90
CA ASP A 54 -16.27 -32.78 -6.31
C ASP A 54 -16.41 -31.24 -6.48
N MET A 55 -17.31 -30.64 -5.69
CA MET A 55 -17.60 -29.19 -5.75
C MET A 55 -16.87 -28.42 -4.66
N ASP A 56 -16.29 -27.28 -5.01
CA ASP A 56 -15.64 -26.35 -4.09
C ASP A 56 -16.66 -25.44 -3.41
N LEU A 57 -16.89 -25.65 -2.12
CA LEU A 57 -17.88 -24.90 -1.35
C LEU A 57 -17.19 -23.86 -0.44
N LEU A 58 -17.29 -22.58 -0.81
CA LEU A 58 -16.75 -21.47 -0.03
C LEU A 58 -17.83 -20.87 0.89
N TYR A 59 -17.58 -20.93 2.20
CA TYR A 59 -18.48 -20.36 3.20
C TYR A 59 -17.73 -19.77 4.41
N PRO A 60 -18.23 -18.65 4.98
CA PRO A 60 -17.74 -18.16 6.26
C PRO A 60 -18.08 -19.13 7.40
N PRO A 61 -17.10 -19.56 8.24
CA PRO A 61 -17.32 -20.59 9.26
C PRO A 61 -18.35 -20.18 10.33
N GLN A 62 -18.57 -18.87 10.51
CA GLN A 62 -19.51 -18.34 11.50
C GLN A 62 -20.97 -18.57 11.11
N LEU A 63 -21.27 -18.69 9.80
CA LEU A 63 -22.64 -18.88 9.31
C LEU A 63 -23.14 -20.32 9.48
N VAL A 64 -22.22 -21.26 9.69
CA VAL A 64 -22.48 -22.70 9.60
C VAL A 64 -22.38 -23.39 10.97
N LYS A 65 -21.69 -22.78 11.94
CA LYS A 65 -21.50 -23.32 13.30
C LYS A 65 -22.76 -23.42 14.16
N SER A 66 -23.79 -22.63 13.88
CA SER A 66 -25.02 -22.59 14.68
C SER A 66 -26.27 -23.09 13.93
N ARG A 67 -26.09 -23.79 12.80
CA ARG A 67 -27.19 -24.20 11.92
C ARG A 67 -27.12 -25.69 11.58
N GLN A 68 -28.29 -26.31 11.41
CA GLN A 68 -28.43 -27.71 11.04
C GLN A 68 -28.89 -27.85 9.59
N ALA A 69 -28.38 -28.87 8.91
CA ALA A 69 -28.83 -29.27 7.58
C ALA A 69 -30.05 -30.18 7.69
N HIS A 70 -30.96 -30.09 6.71
CA HIS A 70 -31.97 -31.13 6.53
C HIS A 70 -31.35 -32.40 5.92
N ALA A 71 -31.96 -33.56 6.19
CA ALA A 71 -31.57 -34.80 5.55
C ALA A 71 -31.95 -34.76 4.07
N VAL A 72 -31.02 -35.17 3.19
CA VAL A 72 -31.25 -35.27 1.75
C VAL A 72 -31.08 -36.72 1.34
N LYS A 73 -32.17 -37.33 0.85
CA LYS A 73 -32.22 -38.71 0.38
C LYS A 73 -32.88 -38.78 -0.99
N GLY A 74 -32.23 -39.43 -1.95
CA GLY A 74 -32.79 -39.70 -3.28
C GLY A 74 -31.86 -39.32 -4.42
N VAL A 75 -32.32 -39.60 -5.64
CA VAL A 75 -31.61 -39.30 -6.89
C VAL A 75 -31.99 -37.90 -7.35
N MET A 76 -31.05 -36.96 -7.32
CA MET A 76 -31.29 -35.58 -7.74
C MET A 76 -30.01 -34.93 -8.28
N THR A 77 -30.11 -33.72 -8.82
CA THR A 77 -28.93 -32.96 -9.26
C THR A 77 -28.22 -32.37 -8.03
N PRO A 78 -26.88 -32.18 -8.07
CA PRO A 78 -26.13 -31.58 -6.96
C PRO A 78 -26.69 -30.23 -6.49
N THR A 79 -27.11 -29.38 -7.43
CA THR A 79 -27.74 -28.07 -7.15
C THR A 79 -29.08 -28.22 -6.43
N ALA A 80 -29.91 -29.19 -6.82
CA ALA A 80 -31.17 -29.51 -6.15
C ALA A 80 -30.95 -30.09 -4.74
N ALA A 81 -29.97 -30.99 -4.57
CA ALA A 81 -29.59 -31.54 -3.27
C ALA A 81 -29.09 -30.45 -2.31
N LEU A 82 -28.24 -29.53 -2.80
CA LEU A 82 -27.75 -28.41 -2.00
C LEU A 82 -28.90 -27.46 -1.61
N GLN A 83 -29.83 -27.19 -2.52
CA GLN A 83 -31.00 -26.36 -2.22
C GLN A 83 -31.90 -26.98 -1.13
N GLU A 84 -32.17 -28.29 -1.19
CA GLU A 84 -32.99 -28.97 -0.18
C GLU A 84 -32.25 -29.06 1.16
N MET A 85 -30.94 -29.31 1.14
CA MET A 85 -30.09 -29.33 2.35
C MET A 85 -30.07 -27.97 3.05
N LEU A 86 -30.05 -26.88 2.28
CA LEU A 86 -30.04 -25.50 2.78
C LEU A 86 -31.45 -24.97 3.10
N ARG A 87 -32.51 -25.74 2.87
CA ARG A 87 -33.87 -25.30 3.15
C ARG A 87 -34.07 -25.10 4.65
N GLY A 88 -34.60 -23.92 5.02
CA GLY A 88 -34.75 -23.52 6.43
C GLY A 88 -33.45 -23.12 7.13
N SER A 89 -32.28 -23.35 6.52
CA SER A 89 -30.99 -22.93 7.06
C SER A 89 -30.73 -21.43 6.86
N GLY A 90 -31.59 -20.69 6.16
CA GLY A 90 -31.46 -19.24 5.92
C GLY A 90 -30.20 -18.86 5.12
N LEU A 91 -29.65 -19.78 4.33
CA LEU A 91 -28.50 -19.59 3.46
C LEU A 91 -28.93 -19.80 1.99
N ALA A 92 -28.48 -18.91 1.11
CA ALA A 92 -28.55 -19.05 -0.33
C ALA A 92 -27.16 -19.42 -0.83
N PHE A 93 -27.13 -20.10 -1.95
CA PHE A 93 -25.91 -20.38 -2.68
C PHE A 93 -25.88 -19.54 -3.96
N ASP A 94 -24.69 -19.20 -4.39
CA ASP A 94 -24.41 -18.55 -5.67
C ASP A 94 -23.37 -19.41 -6.39
N VAL A 95 -23.75 -19.93 -7.56
CA VAL A 95 -22.90 -20.81 -8.37
C VAL A 95 -22.04 -19.92 -9.25
N ASN A 96 -20.74 -19.87 -8.94
CA ASN A 96 -19.78 -19.09 -9.70
C ASN A 96 -19.08 -20.07 -10.65
N GLY A 97 -19.57 -20.11 -11.90
CA GLY A 97 -19.15 -20.94 -13.05
C GLY A 97 -18.06 -22.00 -12.84
N GLY A 98 -18.38 -23.25 -13.17
CA GLY A 98 -17.43 -24.37 -13.20
C GLY A 98 -17.76 -25.38 -12.12
N ASP A 99 -17.22 -25.19 -10.92
CA ASP A 99 -17.38 -26.13 -9.79
C ASP A 99 -17.39 -25.42 -8.42
N SER A 100 -17.36 -24.08 -8.40
CA SER A 100 -17.28 -23.27 -7.19
C SER A 100 -18.64 -22.73 -6.77
N VAL A 101 -19.05 -23.03 -5.54
CA VAL A 101 -20.31 -22.58 -4.96
C VAL A 101 -20.02 -21.74 -3.72
N THR A 102 -20.54 -20.51 -3.68
CA THR A 102 -20.40 -19.62 -2.52
C THR A 102 -21.69 -19.58 -1.71
N LEU A 103 -21.62 -19.77 -0.39
CA LEU A 103 -22.78 -19.66 0.49
C LEU A 103 -22.88 -18.26 1.11
N ARG A 104 -24.07 -17.66 1.01
CA ARG A 104 -24.42 -16.35 1.60
C ARG A 104 -25.71 -16.45 2.41
N ALA A 105 -25.93 -15.58 3.39
CA ALA A 105 -27.19 -15.56 4.15
C ALA A 105 -28.36 -15.00 3.33
N VAL A 106 -29.49 -15.71 3.26
CA VAL A 106 -30.74 -15.20 2.70
C VAL A 106 -31.31 -14.18 3.67
N GLY A 107 -31.28 -12.91 3.28
CA GLY A 107 -31.78 -11.79 4.09
C GLY A 107 -30.78 -10.64 4.25
N ALA A 108 -29.50 -10.85 3.92
CA ALA A 108 -28.49 -9.81 3.99
C ALA A 108 -28.66 -8.72 2.91
N SER A 109 -29.27 -9.03 1.76
CA SER A 109 -29.28 -8.11 0.60
C SER A 109 -30.58 -7.34 0.34
N ARG A 110 -31.64 -7.53 1.14
CA ARG A 110 -32.90 -6.75 1.00
C ARG A 110 -33.17 -5.78 2.16
N SER A 111 -32.41 -5.92 3.24
CA SER A 111 -32.44 -5.02 4.40
C SER A 111 -31.51 -3.80 4.24
N GLN A 112 -30.72 -3.74 3.16
CA GLN A 112 -29.66 -2.72 2.99
C GLN A 112 -30.05 -1.59 2.01
N ALA A 113 -31.16 -1.73 1.27
CA ALA A 113 -31.67 -0.68 0.38
C ALA A 113 -32.74 0.22 1.05
N GLU A 114 -33.46 -0.26 2.06
CA GLU A 114 -34.59 0.48 2.67
C GLU A 114 -34.47 0.68 4.19
N ARG A 115 -33.42 0.14 4.83
CA ARG A 115 -33.07 0.38 6.24
C ARG A 115 -31.80 1.25 6.40
N GLY A 116 -31.42 1.95 5.33
CA GLY A 116 -30.25 2.83 5.25
C GLY A 116 -30.37 4.17 6.01
N SER A 117 -31.36 4.35 6.88
CA SER A 117 -31.48 5.55 7.73
C SER A 117 -31.38 5.28 9.24
N GLU A 118 -31.15 4.04 9.68
CA GLU A 118 -30.80 3.77 11.08
C GLU A 118 -29.28 3.87 11.24
N ASN A 119 -28.84 5.12 11.15
CA ASN A 119 -27.78 5.73 11.94
C ASN A 119 -26.80 4.74 12.61
N TRP A 120 -25.92 4.13 11.81
CA TRP A 120 -24.64 3.67 12.32
C TRP A 120 -23.81 4.91 12.64
N SER A 121 -24.08 5.50 13.80
CA SER A 121 -23.07 6.30 14.49
C SER A 121 -21.98 5.33 14.95
N THR A 122 -21.21 4.76 14.01
CA THR A 122 -19.80 4.54 14.31
C THR A 122 -19.35 5.94 14.68
N SER A 123 -19.11 6.18 15.96
CA SER A 123 -18.54 7.44 16.41
C SER A 123 -17.29 7.63 15.57
N LYS A 124 -17.41 8.41 14.50
CA LYS A 124 -16.32 8.78 13.62
C LYS A 124 -15.37 9.44 14.60
N VAL A 125 -14.30 8.73 14.96
CA VAL A 125 -13.31 9.23 15.91
C VAL A 125 -12.92 10.57 15.34
N ALA A 126 -13.31 11.62 16.05
CA ALA A 126 -13.17 12.95 15.52
C ALA A 126 -11.66 13.19 15.42
N THR A 127 -11.15 13.45 14.22
CA THR A 127 -9.72 13.66 13.97
C THR A 127 -9.45 15.13 13.69
N ALA A 128 -8.22 15.57 13.94
CA ALA A 128 -7.75 16.90 13.59
C ALA A 128 -6.25 16.84 13.25
N PRO A 129 -5.73 17.81 12.45
CA PRO A 129 -4.32 17.89 12.16
C PRO A 129 -3.52 18.25 13.42
N LEU A 130 -2.43 17.51 13.65
CA LEU A 130 -1.43 17.76 14.68
C LEU A 130 -0.05 17.85 14.04
N SER A 131 0.66 18.95 14.30
CA SER A 131 2.03 19.14 13.83
C SER A 131 2.92 19.63 14.97
N GLY A 132 4.23 19.59 14.81
CA GLY A 132 5.16 20.09 15.82
C GLY A 132 6.60 19.92 15.39
N ILE A 133 7.53 20.44 16.19
CA ILE A 133 8.97 20.28 15.99
C ILE A 133 9.55 19.44 17.12
N VAL A 134 10.39 18.47 16.76
CA VAL A 134 11.21 17.72 17.71
C VAL A 134 12.59 18.35 17.80
N ARG A 135 13.02 18.68 19.02
CA ARG A 135 14.34 19.25 19.32
C ARG A 135 15.07 18.42 20.36
N ASN A 136 16.39 18.53 20.39
CA ASN A 136 17.18 18.01 21.49
C ASN A 136 17.07 18.96 22.70
N ALA A 137 16.79 18.43 23.88
CA ALA A 137 16.62 19.23 25.11
C ALA A 137 17.94 19.87 25.59
N ALA A 138 19.08 19.23 25.33
CA ALA A 138 20.40 19.68 25.78
C ALA A 138 21.04 20.69 24.82
N THR A 139 20.91 20.49 23.50
CA THR A 139 21.52 21.39 22.49
C THR A 139 20.54 22.41 21.91
N GLY A 140 19.23 22.19 22.01
CA GLY A 140 18.22 22.95 21.30
C GLY A 140 18.15 22.71 19.78
N SER A 141 19.02 21.85 19.23
CA SER A 141 19.06 21.50 17.81
C SER A 141 17.83 20.70 17.40
N VAL A 142 17.36 20.86 16.16
CA VAL A 142 16.28 20.04 15.61
C VAL A 142 16.74 18.59 15.41
N LEU A 143 15.84 17.63 15.60
CA LEU A 143 16.13 16.20 15.47
C LEU A 143 15.41 15.64 14.25
N PRO A 144 16.05 15.62 13.07
CA PRO A 144 15.50 14.99 11.89
C PRO A 144 15.62 13.46 11.96
N GLY A 145 14.68 12.75 11.34
CA GLY A 145 14.62 11.29 11.36
C GLY A 145 14.12 10.66 12.67
N ALA A 146 13.54 11.44 13.59
CA ALA A 146 12.94 10.95 14.82
C ALA A 146 11.61 10.25 14.56
N ASN A 147 11.39 9.10 15.19
CA ASN A 147 10.13 8.37 15.07
C ASN A 147 9.13 8.90 16.09
N VAL A 148 7.99 9.40 15.61
CA VAL A 148 6.92 9.98 16.43
C VAL A 148 5.68 9.09 16.28
N ARG A 149 5.14 8.60 17.39
CA ARG A 149 3.95 7.73 17.42
C ARG A 149 2.94 8.24 18.43
N ILE A 150 1.67 8.04 18.16
CA ILE A 150 0.60 8.32 19.12
C ILE A 150 0.21 6.99 19.80
N GLU A 151 0.42 6.91 21.11
CA GLU A 151 0.08 5.73 21.92
C GLU A 151 -1.42 5.40 21.82
N GLY A 152 -1.74 4.10 21.76
CA GLY A 152 -3.11 3.63 21.53
C GLY A 152 -3.62 3.73 20.10
N THR A 153 -2.82 4.23 19.15
CA THR A 153 -3.18 4.30 17.72
C THR A 153 -2.09 3.67 16.84
N PRO A 154 -2.41 3.25 15.60
CA PRO A 154 -1.40 2.81 14.64
C PRO A 154 -0.67 3.99 13.96
N LEU A 155 -0.97 5.25 14.33
CA LEU A 155 -0.41 6.43 13.68
C LEU A 155 1.05 6.64 14.10
N ARG A 156 1.93 6.63 13.11
CA ARG A 156 3.36 6.95 13.23
C ARG A 156 3.78 7.87 12.10
N THR A 157 4.75 8.72 12.37
CA THR A 157 5.36 9.63 11.41
C THR A 157 6.82 9.82 11.77
N VAL A 158 7.63 10.27 10.82
CA VAL A 158 9.06 10.52 11.00
C VAL A 158 9.28 12.02 10.81
N THR A 159 10.18 12.61 11.61
CA THR A 159 10.51 14.03 11.46
C THR A 159 11.34 14.30 10.20
N ASP A 160 11.08 15.42 9.54
CA ASP A 160 11.84 15.90 8.38
C ASP A 160 13.18 16.53 8.77
N ASP A 161 13.94 17.05 7.79
CA ASP A 161 15.24 17.72 7.99
C ASP A 161 15.18 18.95 8.91
N ARG A 162 13.99 19.52 9.13
CA ARG A 162 13.75 20.63 10.06
C ARG A 162 13.22 20.15 11.41
N GLY A 163 13.21 18.84 11.65
CA GLY A 163 12.65 18.21 12.85
C GLY A 163 11.13 18.29 12.93
N GLN A 164 10.43 18.67 11.86
CA GLN A 164 8.98 18.80 11.86
C GLN A 164 8.30 17.44 11.67
N TYR A 165 7.23 17.21 12.41
CA TYR A 165 6.35 16.07 12.22
C TYR A 165 4.92 16.55 11.94
N ASN A 166 4.15 15.71 11.23
CA ASN A 166 2.76 15.99 10.91
C ASN A 166 1.91 14.72 10.94
N PHE A 167 0.80 14.80 11.65
CA PHE A 167 -0.30 13.84 11.66
C PHE A 167 -1.54 14.51 11.06
N PRO A 168 -1.88 14.22 9.80
CA PRO A 168 -3.05 14.81 9.14
C PRO A 168 -4.38 14.50 9.84
N ALA A 169 -4.45 13.35 10.53
CA ALA A 169 -5.66 12.84 11.15
C ALA A 169 -5.39 12.23 12.54
N ALA A 170 -4.85 13.03 13.47
CA ALA A 170 -4.70 12.61 14.86
C ALA A 170 -6.06 12.58 15.57
N PRO A 171 -6.35 11.58 16.44
CA PRO A 171 -7.60 11.57 17.20
C PRO A 171 -7.70 12.79 18.13
N GLN A 172 -8.89 13.36 18.24
CA GLN A 172 -9.17 14.47 19.15
C GLN A 172 -9.10 14.02 20.62
N GLY A 173 -8.84 14.99 21.50
CA GLY A 173 -8.62 14.76 22.93
C GLY A 173 -7.15 14.77 23.31
N THR A 174 -6.86 14.44 24.57
CA THR A 174 -5.49 14.35 25.10
C THR A 174 -4.81 13.11 24.55
N GLN A 175 -3.93 13.29 23.58
CA GLN A 175 -3.14 12.22 22.98
C GLN A 175 -1.79 12.12 23.66
N THR A 176 -1.31 10.89 23.85
CA THR A 176 0.06 10.65 24.35
C THR A 176 0.97 10.40 23.15
N VAL A 177 1.85 11.35 22.87
CA VAL A 177 2.83 11.28 21.78
C VAL A 177 4.14 10.76 22.34
N VAL A 178 4.66 9.70 21.74
CA VAL A 178 5.95 9.11 22.08
C VAL A 178 6.93 9.40 20.96
N VAL A 179 8.08 9.97 21.33
CA VAL A 179 9.18 10.26 20.40
C VAL A 179 10.37 9.39 20.73
N GLU A 180 10.81 8.62 19.74
CA GLU A 180 11.96 7.74 19.84
C GLU A 180 13.08 8.25 18.93
N TYR A 181 14.29 8.31 19.47
CA TYR A 181 15.48 8.72 18.75
C TYR A 181 16.64 7.82 19.16
N LEU A 182 17.37 7.23 18.20
CA LEU A 182 18.45 6.29 18.47
C LEU A 182 19.44 6.90 19.46
N GLY A 183 19.77 6.18 20.54
CA GLY A 183 20.72 6.65 21.55
C GLY A 183 20.16 7.68 22.55
N GLN A 184 18.87 8.01 22.48
CA GLN A 184 18.17 8.84 23.45
C GLN A 184 17.11 8.01 24.20
N VAL A 185 16.78 8.45 25.41
CA VAL A 185 15.63 7.90 26.14
C VAL A 185 14.33 8.36 25.45
N PRO A 186 13.39 7.45 25.13
CA PRO A 186 12.11 7.82 24.54
C PRO A 186 11.39 8.86 25.40
N GLN A 187 10.90 9.92 24.75
CA GLN A 187 10.13 10.95 25.44
C GLN A 187 8.64 10.73 25.23
N VAL A 188 7.87 11.02 26.29
CA VAL A 188 6.42 10.90 26.31
C VAL A 188 5.84 12.27 26.61
N ALA A 189 5.03 12.80 25.68
CA ALA A 189 4.40 14.11 25.80
C ALA A 189 2.88 13.98 25.65
N ALA A 190 2.12 14.59 26.56
CA ALA A 190 0.67 14.70 26.44
C ALA A 190 0.33 15.95 25.60
N VAL A 191 -0.34 15.77 24.46
CA VAL A 191 -0.72 16.84 23.54
C VAL A 191 -2.24 16.84 23.39
N SER A 192 -2.89 17.98 23.67
CA SER A 192 -4.33 18.14 23.48
C SER A 192 -4.65 18.48 22.03
N VAL A 193 -5.45 17.65 21.38
CA VAL A 193 -5.86 17.81 19.98
C VAL A 193 -7.31 18.29 19.92
N ALA A 194 -7.52 19.55 19.53
CA ALA A 194 -8.83 20.19 19.38
C ALA A 194 -9.35 20.14 17.93
N PRO A 195 -10.67 20.08 17.71
CA PRO A 195 -11.29 20.12 16.38
C PRO A 195 -11.10 21.48 15.68
N GLY A 196 -10.98 21.44 14.34
CA GLY A 196 -11.10 22.63 13.48
C GLY A 196 -9.91 23.60 13.46
N ILE A 197 -8.85 23.32 14.24
CA ILE A 197 -7.62 24.12 14.30
C ILE A 197 -6.42 23.20 14.05
N ARG A 198 -5.31 23.76 13.54
CA ARG A 198 -4.02 23.08 13.50
C ARG A 198 -3.43 23.06 14.92
N ASN A 199 -3.34 21.87 15.51
CA ASN A 199 -2.73 21.71 16.83
C ASN A 199 -1.21 21.69 16.69
N THR A 200 -0.51 22.39 17.59
CA THR A 200 0.96 22.40 17.62
C THR A 200 1.45 21.85 18.95
N GLY A 201 2.36 20.87 18.91
CA GLY A 201 3.01 20.31 20.10
C GLY A 201 4.49 20.12 19.86
N ASP A 202 5.32 21.07 20.30
CA ASP A 202 6.77 20.90 20.20
C ASP A 202 7.27 19.96 21.30
N ILE A 203 8.19 19.06 20.96
CA ILE A 203 8.67 18.01 21.86
C ILE A 203 10.20 18.13 21.96
N SER A 204 10.71 18.17 23.19
CA SER A 204 12.15 18.15 23.44
C SER A 204 12.57 16.75 23.88
N VAL A 205 13.61 16.20 23.27
CA VAL A 205 14.14 14.85 23.48
C VAL A 205 15.51 14.91 24.15
N GLY A 206 15.69 14.12 25.21
CA GLY A 206 16.91 14.06 26.00
C GLY A 206 16.74 14.69 27.39
N SER A 207 17.76 14.55 28.23
CA SER A 207 17.75 15.10 29.59
C SER A 207 18.37 16.51 29.59
N SER A 208 17.75 17.46 30.28
CA SER A 208 18.27 18.84 30.41
C SER A 208 19.24 19.04 31.57
N SER A 209 19.55 18.00 32.34
CA SER A 209 20.39 18.08 33.55
C SER A 209 21.80 17.57 33.28
N ASP A 210 22.80 18.45 33.42
CA ASP A 210 24.26 18.20 33.48
C ASP A 210 24.80 17.07 32.56
N GLU A 211 24.20 16.92 31.38
CA GLU A 211 24.69 16.00 30.37
C GLU A 211 25.79 16.70 29.58
N ILE A 212 26.97 16.06 29.45
CA ILE A 212 28.06 16.58 28.61
C ILE A 212 27.52 16.69 27.19
N VAL A 213 27.23 17.92 26.78
CA VAL A 213 26.71 18.23 25.45
C VAL A 213 27.82 17.98 24.44
N VAL A 214 27.81 16.82 23.79
CA VAL A 214 28.73 16.52 22.70
C VAL A 214 28.19 17.20 21.42
N LEU A 215 28.52 18.47 21.26
CA LEU A 215 28.41 19.16 19.98
C LEU A 215 29.53 18.65 19.07
N GLY A 216 29.17 17.99 17.96
CA GLY A 216 30.11 17.50 16.96
C GLY A 216 29.74 16.14 16.37
N TYR A 217 30.75 15.44 15.83
CA TYR A 217 30.68 14.19 15.06
C TYR A 217 29.65 13.15 15.54
N ARG A 218 29.56 12.92 16.85
CA ARG A 218 28.65 11.90 17.41
C ARG A 218 27.18 12.27 17.19
N SER A 219 26.83 13.56 17.29
CA SER A 219 25.48 14.04 17.03
C SER A 219 25.13 13.94 15.54
N ALA A 220 26.08 14.27 14.64
CA ALA A 220 25.87 14.18 13.20
C ALA A 220 25.67 12.73 12.72
N ILE A 221 26.43 11.77 13.27
CA ILE A 221 26.21 10.35 13.00
C ILE A 221 24.85 9.88 13.52
N GLN A 222 24.47 10.29 14.73
CA GLN A 222 23.19 9.91 15.32
C GLN A 222 22.01 10.40 14.47
N VAL A 223 22.12 11.60 13.89
CA VAL A 223 21.20 12.12 12.88
C VAL A 223 21.16 11.24 11.64
N ALA A 224 22.32 11.01 11.02
CA ALA A 224 22.42 10.21 9.80
C ALA A 224 21.86 8.78 9.98
N LEU A 225 22.15 8.14 11.12
CA LEU A 225 21.67 6.80 11.44
C LEU A 225 20.16 6.76 11.70
N ASN A 226 19.58 7.76 12.36
CA ASN A 226 18.13 7.84 12.55
C ASN A 226 17.40 8.03 11.23
N GLN A 227 17.87 8.96 10.39
CA GLN A 227 17.32 9.17 9.06
C GLN A 227 17.43 7.89 8.21
N GLN A 228 18.57 7.21 8.22
CA GLN A 228 18.74 5.97 7.48
C GLN A 228 17.85 4.83 8.01
N LYS A 229 17.70 4.69 9.34
CA LYS A 229 16.86 3.66 9.97
C LYS A 229 15.39 3.85 9.60
N ASN A 230 14.93 5.09 9.56
CA ASN A 230 13.52 5.44 9.39
C ASN A 230 13.18 5.88 7.95
N ALA A 231 14.11 5.74 7.01
CA ALA A 231 13.85 6.01 5.61
C ALA A 231 12.92 4.94 5.00
N ASP A 232 11.92 5.38 4.24
CA ASP A 232 10.99 4.50 3.54
C ASP A 232 11.64 3.75 2.36
N ASN A 233 12.82 4.20 1.91
CA ASN A 233 13.59 3.57 0.84
C ASN A 233 15.01 3.19 1.27
N ASN A 234 15.71 2.46 0.40
CA ASN A 234 17.11 2.13 0.64
C ASN A 234 17.96 3.38 0.41
N SER A 235 18.18 4.14 1.47
CA SER A 235 19.02 5.32 1.47
C SER A 235 20.30 5.10 2.26
N THR A 236 21.32 5.89 1.95
CA THR A 236 22.49 6.04 2.81
C THR A 236 22.74 7.51 2.99
N VAL A 237 22.76 7.93 4.26
CA VAL A 237 23.03 9.31 4.64
C VAL A 237 24.49 9.43 5.06
N VAL A 238 25.21 10.35 4.46
CA VAL A 238 26.60 10.66 4.80
C VAL A 238 26.68 12.10 5.28
N ALA A 239 27.09 12.30 6.53
CA ALA A 239 27.30 13.63 7.10
C ALA A 239 28.68 14.19 6.74
N SER A 240 28.81 15.52 6.69
CA SER A 240 30.03 16.28 6.38
C SER A 240 31.28 15.77 7.08
N ASP A 241 31.17 15.45 8.37
CA ASP A 241 32.31 15.05 9.19
C ASP A 241 32.88 13.66 8.83
N LEU A 242 32.05 12.79 8.22
CA LEU A 242 32.49 11.51 7.64
C LEU A 242 33.13 11.68 6.25
N LEU A 243 32.87 12.80 5.58
CA LEU A 243 33.52 13.19 4.32
C LEU A 243 34.93 13.75 4.60
N GLY A 244 35.10 14.60 5.63
CA GLY A 244 36.36 15.30 5.95
C GLY A 244 37.39 14.56 6.81
N GLY A 245 37.06 13.38 7.36
CA GLY A 245 37.99 12.58 8.20
C GLY A 245 39.14 11.89 7.45
N PHE A 246 39.22 12.05 6.13
CA PHE A 246 40.29 11.58 5.24
C PHE A 246 40.55 12.66 4.19
N PRO A 247 41.73 12.70 3.52
CA PRO A 247 41.99 13.64 2.44
C PRO A 247 41.15 13.25 1.21
N ALA A 248 39.84 13.52 1.26
CA ALA A 248 38.95 13.51 0.12
C ALA A 248 38.64 14.97 -0.18
N GLU A 249 39.19 15.48 -1.29
CA GLU A 249 39.02 16.88 -1.66
C GLU A 249 37.61 17.13 -2.23
N THR A 250 36.98 16.10 -2.81
CA THR A 250 35.68 16.19 -3.50
C THR A 250 34.60 15.26 -2.93
N VAL A 251 33.33 15.61 -3.13
CA VAL A 251 32.16 14.80 -2.75
C VAL A 251 32.19 13.42 -3.41
N SER A 252 32.59 13.33 -4.68
CA SER A 252 32.68 12.06 -5.43
C SER A 252 33.59 11.04 -4.73
N GLU A 253 34.72 11.52 -4.21
CA GLU A 253 35.68 10.66 -3.51
C GLU A 253 35.14 10.25 -2.14
N ALA A 254 34.49 11.16 -1.43
CA ALA A 254 33.93 10.87 -0.12
C ALA A 254 32.77 9.84 -0.20
N LEU A 255 32.01 9.86 -1.30
CA LEU A 255 30.94 8.90 -1.58
C LEU A 255 31.43 7.47 -1.90
N ARG A 256 32.73 7.24 -2.13
CA ARG A 256 33.30 5.88 -2.37
C ARG A 256 33.04 4.90 -1.23
N ARG A 257 32.77 5.41 -0.03
CA ARG A 257 32.49 4.61 1.17
C ARG A 257 31.04 4.17 1.26
N VAL A 258 30.17 4.76 0.44
CA VAL A 258 28.75 4.39 0.42
C VAL A 258 28.62 3.04 -0.27
N PRO A 259 28.05 2.01 0.39
CA PRO A 259 27.90 0.70 -0.22
C PRO A 259 27.07 0.75 -1.49
N GLY A 260 27.60 0.22 -2.59
CA GLY A 260 26.95 0.24 -3.90
C GLY A 260 27.10 1.56 -4.65
N VAL A 261 27.97 2.47 -4.20
CA VAL A 261 28.40 3.63 -4.99
C VAL A 261 29.84 3.39 -5.45
N ALA A 262 30.09 3.58 -6.74
CA ALA A 262 31.43 3.61 -7.33
C ALA A 262 31.63 4.93 -8.05
N PHE A 263 32.87 5.31 -8.35
CA PHE A 263 33.17 6.56 -9.04
C PHE A 263 33.97 6.33 -10.31
N GLY A 264 33.75 7.19 -11.29
CA GLY A 264 34.57 7.34 -12.48
C GLY A 264 35.57 8.47 -12.25
N ARG A 265 36.85 8.21 -12.55
CA ARG A 265 37.86 9.26 -12.59
C ARG A 265 37.77 10.01 -13.91
N ASP A 266 38.03 11.31 -13.85
CA ASP A 266 38.35 12.06 -15.04
C ASP A 266 39.69 11.57 -15.62
N ALA A 267 39.77 11.45 -16.95
CA ALA A 267 40.94 10.90 -17.62
C ALA A 267 42.11 11.90 -17.66
N ASP A 268 41.81 13.21 -17.58
CA ASP A 268 42.77 14.28 -17.71
C ASP A 268 43.25 14.79 -16.34
N THR A 269 42.35 14.88 -15.35
CA THR A 269 42.71 15.35 -13.99
C THR A 269 42.97 14.23 -12.99
N GLY A 270 42.49 13.00 -13.24
CA GLY A 270 42.61 11.86 -12.33
C GLY A 270 41.72 11.95 -11.07
N GLU A 271 40.96 13.03 -10.93
CA GLU A 271 40.03 13.31 -9.84
C GLU A 271 38.71 12.55 -10.02
N GLY A 272 38.01 12.27 -8.93
CA GLY A 272 36.67 11.70 -8.99
C GLY A 272 35.65 12.74 -9.46
N SER A 273 35.16 12.61 -10.70
CA SER A 273 34.17 13.53 -11.27
C SER A 273 32.76 12.94 -11.38
N ARG A 274 32.66 11.61 -11.51
CA ARG A 274 31.40 10.91 -11.80
C ARG A 274 31.12 9.81 -10.78
N ILE A 275 29.85 9.52 -10.52
CA ILE A 275 29.44 8.40 -9.67
C ILE A 275 28.54 7.43 -10.43
N THR A 276 28.57 6.16 -10.04
CA THR A 276 27.62 5.12 -10.44
C THR A 276 26.99 4.54 -9.19
N VAL A 277 25.69 4.25 -9.22
CA VAL A 277 24.96 3.73 -8.06
C VAL A 277 24.36 2.40 -8.49
N ARG A 278 24.73 1.29 -7.81
CA ARG A 278 24.26 -0.07 -8.12
C ARG A 278 24.42 -0.49 -9.59
N GLY A 279 25.47 -0.01 -10.25
CA GLY A 279 25.74 -0.32 -11.67
C GLY A 279 24.96 0.53 -12.67
N PHE A 280 24.09 1.44 -12.23
CA PHE A 280 23.49 2.45 -13.11
C PHE A 280 24.56 3.49 -13.51
N SER A 281 24.58 3.85 -14.80
CA SER A 281 25.47 4.86 -15.36
C SER A 281 25.17 6.24 -14.79
N SER A 282 26.16 7.13 -14.79
CA SER A 282 26.06 8.47 -14.21
C SER A 282 24.97 9.35 -14.86
N GLU A 283 24.61 9.08 -16.10
CA GLU A 283 23.52 9.75 -16.84
C GLU A 283 22.12 9.40 -16.32
N ALA A 284 21.97 8.24 -15.66
CA ALA A 284 20.72 7.76 -15.09
C ALA A 284 20.55 8.20 -13.62
N ILE A 285 21.52 8.97 -13.09
CA ILE A 285 21.50 9.49 -11.73
C ILE A 285 21.04 10.94 -11.77
N ASN A 286 19.98 11.22 -11.03
CA ASN A 286 19.57 12.58 -10.72
C ASN A 286 20.35 13.07 -9.48
N VAL A 287 20.92 14.26 -9.55
CA VAL A 287 21.60 14.91 -8.42
C VAL A 287 20.89 16.22 -8.12
N GLN A 288 20.59 16.44 -6.84
CA GLN A 288 19.94 17.64 -6.35
C GLN A 288 20.84 18.35 -5.34
N LEU A 289 20.83 19.69 -5.38
CA LEU A 289 21.45 20.54 -4.37
C LEU A 289 20.36 21.36 -3.69
N ASN A 290 20.18 21.17 -2.38
CA ASN A 290 19.12 21.84 -1.61
C ASN A 290 17.71 21.67 -2.22
N GLY A 291 17.47 20.53 -2.87
CA GLY A 291 16.22 20.21 -3.56
C GLY A 291 16.09 20.78 -4.98
N LEU A 292 17.12 21.45 -5.51
CA LEU A 292 17.16 21.88 -6.90
C LEU A 292 17.93 20.88 -7.74
N ASP A 293 17.31 20.39 -8.82
CA ASP A 293 17.98 19.52 -9.79
C ASP A 293 19.17 20.22 -10.43
N LEU A 294 20.33 19.57 -10.35
CA LEU A 294 21.50 19.95 -11.12
C LEU A 294 21.40 19.27 -12.49
N GLN A 295 21.77 20.00 -13.54
CA GLN A 295 21.84 19.45 -14.89
C GLN A 295 23.29 19.51 -15.37
N GLY A 296 23.71 18.48 -16.10
CA GLY A 296 25.03 18.44 -16.73
C GLY A 296 25.21 19.61 -17.71
N THR A 297 26.41 20.18 -17.74
CA THR A 297 26.73 21.36 -18.56
C THR A 297 27.29 21.01 -19.94
N GLY A 298 26.97 19.83 -20.50
CA GLY A 298 27.52 19.33 -21.77
C GLY A 298 26.53 18.51 -22.62
N TYR A 299 27.05 17.79 -23.62
CA TYR A 299 26.27 16.89 -24.48
C TYR A 299 25.76 15.64 -23.74
N GLU A 300 26.38 15.30 -22.63
CA GLU A 300 25.97 14.22 -21.74
C GLU A 300 25.15 14.79 -20.58
N ARG A 301 24.10 14.07 -20.16
CA ARG A 301 23.25 14.42 -19.00
C ARG A 301 23.95 14.17 -17.64
N THR A 302 25.28 14.06 -17.65
CA THR A 302 26.09 13.72 -16.48
C THR A 302 26.48 14.98 -15.72
N ILE A 303 26.36 14.92 -14.39
CA ILE A 303 26.73 16.04 -13.50
C ILE A 303 28.16 15.80 -13.02
N ASP A 304 29.03 16.78 -13.25
CA ASP A 304 30.40 16.76 -12.74
C ASP A 304 30.39 17.17 -11.27
N LEU A 305 30.87 16.26 -10.41
CA LEU A 305 30.92 16.43 -8.98
C LEU A 305 32.30 16.89 -8.46
N SER A 306 33.29 17.06 -9.34
CA SER A 306 34.65 17.50 -8.99
C SER A 306 34.67 18.89 -8.34
N GLY A 307 33.82 19.81 -8.79
CA GLY A 307 33.70 21.17 -8.25
C GLY A 307 33.04 21.26 -6.86
N PHE A 308 32.49 20.16 -6.34
CA PHE A 308 31.87 20.14 -5.02
C PHE A 308 32.87 19.62 -4.00
N LEU A 309 33.43 20.55 -3.22
CA LEU A 309 34.33 20.23 -2.14
C LEU A 309 33.56 19.67 -0.93
N ALA A 310 34.12 18.63 -0.30
CA ALA A 310 33.49 17.95 0.83
C ALA A 310 33.19 18.91 2.01
N ASP A 311 34.05 19.91 2.23
CA ASP A 311 33.93 20.88 3.34
C ASP A 311 32.73 21.83 3.18
N ASN A 312 32.22 22.02 1.95
CA ASN A 312 31.08 22.89 1.68
C ASN A 312 29.74 22.15 1.71
N ILE A 313 29.74 20.86 2.03
CA ILE A 313 28.56 20.00 2.01
C ILE A 313 28.27 19.47 3.41
N SER A 314 27.12 19.84 3.96
CA SER A 314 26.67 19.39 5.29
C SER A 314 26.25 17.93 5.30
N GLN A 315 25.58 17.47 4.24
CA GLN A 315 25.01 16.14 4.14
C GLN A 315 24.85 15.74 2.67
N VAL A 316 25.11 14.46 2.39
CA VAL A 316 24.73 13.82 1.14
C VAL A 316 23.82 12.64 1.44
N THR A 317 22.65 12.62 0.81
CA THR A 317 21.70 11.50 0.91
C THR A 317 21.66 10.78 -0.43
N VAL A 318 22.02 9.49 -0.43
CA VAL A 318 22.01 8.65 -1.63
C VAL A 318 20.79 7.73 -1.59
N HIS A 319 19.81 7.97 -2.46
CA HIS A 319 18.66 7.08 -2.63
C HIS A 319 18.98 6.02 -3.70
N LYS A 320 18.92 4.73 -3.31
CA LYS A 320 19.25 3.59 -4.20
C LYS A 320 18.01 2.89 -4.75
N SER A 321 16.84 3.39 -4.39
CA SER A 321 15.55 3.02 -4.94
C SER A 321 14.68 4.26 -4.98
N LEU A 322 13.88 4.41 -6.04
CA LEU A 322 12.98 5.53 -6.19
C LEU A 322 11.86 5.45 -5.15
N LEU A 323 11.51 6.60 -4.60
CA LEU A 323 10.24 6.80 -3.89
C LEU A 323 9.24 7.39 -4.89
N PRO A 324 7.94 7.20 -4.67
CA PRO A 324 6.93 7.83 -5.52
C PRO A 324 7.02 9.38 -5.57
N SER A 325 7.60 9.99 -4.53
CA SER A 325 7.89 11.44 -4.53
C SER A 325 9.04 11.84 -5.44
N HIS A 326 9.89 10.90 -5.87
CA HIS A 326 11.08 11.15 -6.69
C HIS A 326 10.82 10.99 -8.19
N GLU A 327 9.66 10.44 -8.59
CA GLU A 327 9.34 10.12 -9.99
C GLU A 327 8.65 11.26 -10.75
N SER A 328 8.48 12.44 -10.14
CA SER A 328 7.65 13.52 -10.71
C SER A 328 8.36 14.44 -11.71
N THR A 329 9.50 14.07 -12.26
CA THR A 329 10.17 14.87 -13.30
C THR A 329 10.60 13.98 -14.45
N GLY A 330 9.61 13.63 -15.27
CA GLY A 330 9.76 13.01 -16.59
C GLY A 330 8.95 13.80 -17.61
#